data_AF-A0A978UGW0-F1
#
_entry.id   AF-A0A978UGW0-F1
#
_cell.length_a   1.000
_cell.length_b   1.000
_cell.length_c   1.000
_cell.angle_alpha   90.00
_cell.angle_beta   90.00
_cell.angle_gamma   90.00
#
_symmetry.space_group_name_H-M   'P 1'
#
loop_
_entity.id
_entity.type
_entity.pdbx_description
1 polymer ?
#
loop_
_entity_poly.entity_id
_entity_poly.type
_entity_poly.pdbx_seq_one_letter_code
_entity_poly.pdbx_strand_id
1 'polypeptide(L)'
;MEKRSRDEKIGSGGPLHSHNRAPTGPPASSGRPFPNHPHPPPPPPPQSRAPPPSIPRPRFEPVDREKTCPLLLRVFTKLGGHHSEEDFAVRGKEPKDEVQIYTWKDATLRELTDLVKEVAPEARRRNAKLSFAFVYPDKRGRFVLKQVGMTHSYGNGRRLDDGKALGDLDFQIGDYLDVAIL
;
A
#
# COMPACT_ATOMS: atom_id res chain seq x y z
N MET A 1 3.46 -9.20 -54.14
CA MET A 1 4.63 -9.79 -54.85
C MET A 1 5.89 -9.32 -54.09
N GLU A 2 6.96 -10.08 -53.80
CA GLU A 2 7.27 -11.53 -53.84
C GLU A 2 8.75 -11.74 -53.36
N LYS A 3 9.26 -12.83 -52.76
CA LYS A 3 8.78 -14.21 -52.42
C LYS A 3 9.24 -14.63 -51.00
N ARG A 4 8.63 -15.71 -50.49
CA ARG A 4 9.16 -16.66 -49.47
C ARG A 4 10.34 -17.49 -50.01
N SER A 5 11.25 -17.95 -49.15
CA SER A 5 11.68 -19.37 -48.94
C SER A 5 12.82 -19.41 -47.87
N ARG A 6 13.05 -20.35 -46.93
CA ARG A 6 12.93 -21.85 -46.84
C ARG A 6 13.89 -22.60 -47.79
N ASP A 7 14.61 -23.67 -47.44
CA ASP A 7 14.89 -24.45 -46.20
C ASP A 7 16.45 -24.51 -46.02
N GLU A 8 17.12 -25.22 -45.09
CA GLU A 8 17.38 -26.69 -45.00
C GLU A 8 18.15 -26.96 -43.66
N LYS A 9 17.78 -27.88 -42.73
CA LYS A 9 17.91 -29.38 -42.71
C LYS A 9 19.41 -29.84 -42.68
N ILE A 10 19.92 -30.88 -42.00
CA ILE A 10 19.43 -32.13 -41.37
C ILE A 10 20.33 -32.53 -40.15
N GLY A 11 19.75 -33.17 -39.11
CA GLY A 11 20.34 -34.33 -38.40
C GLY A 11 21.34 -34.10 -37.26
N SER A 12 21.77 -35.14 -36.51
CA SER A 12 21.21 -36.49 -36.28
C SER A 12 22.15 -37.29 -35.35
N GLY A 13 21.62 -38.19 -34.51
CA GLY A 13 22.38 -39.30 -33.92
C GLY A 13 22.95 -39.07 -32.52
N GLY A 14 22.72 -40.07 -31.65
CA GLY A 14 23.39 -40.21 -30.35
C GLY A 14 24.59 -41.15 -30.42
N PRO A 15 24.68 -42.19 -29.58
CA PRO A 15 25.55 -42.11 -28.41
C PRO A 15 26.65 -43.19 -28.37
N LEU A 16 27.76 -42.93 -27.67
CA LEU A 16 28.79 -43.91 -27.33
C LEU A 16 29.29 -43.67 -25.88
N HIS A 17 29.17 -44.65 -24.98
CA HIS A 17 30.13 -45.75 -24.70
C HIS A 17 31.36 -45.27 -23.91
N SER A 18 31.93 -45.96 -22.92
CA SER A 18 31.68 -47.28 -22.29
C SER A 18 32.44 -47.35 -20.94
N HIS A 19 32.11 -48.27 -20.03
CA HIS A 19 33.07 -49.29 -19.57
C HIS A 19 32.44 -50.35 -18.64
N ASN A 20 32.60 -51.61 -19.03
CA ASN A 20 32.19 -52.82 -18.28
C ASN A 20 33.15 -53.14 -17.13
N ARG A 21 32.62 -53.68 -16.02
CA ARG A 21 32.86 -55.09 -15.61
C ARG A 21 32.04 -55.53 -14.40
N ALA A 22 31.39 -56.69 -14.52
CA ALA A 22 31.14 -57.59 -13.40
C ALA A 22 32.37 -58.50 -13.18
N PRO A 23 32.49 -59.20 -12.03
CA PRO A 23 31.98 -60.57 -12.02
C PRO A 23 31.45 -61.11 -10.66
N THR A 24 30.69 -62.22 -10.74
CA THR A 24 30.58 -63.34 -9.76
C THR A 24 30.26 -63.10 -8.27
N GLY A 25 29.12 -63.63 -7.81
CA GLY A 25 28.99 -64.27 -6.47
C GLY A 25 29.32 -65.78 -6.55
N PRO A 26 28.89 -66.67 -5.62
CA PRO A 26 28.13 -66.53 -4.35
C PRO A 26 29.02 -67.05 -3.16
N PRO A 27 28.55 -67.56 -1.98
CA PRO A 27 27.19 -67.79 -1.47
C PRO A 27 26.90 -67.28 -0.03
N ALA A 28 25.70 -67.61 0.45
CA ALA A 28 25.13 -67.19 1.72
C ALA A 28 25.89 -67.70 2.96
N SER A 29 25.93 -66.87 4.00
CA SER A 29 26.22 -67.28 5.38
C SER A 29 25.07 -66.90 6.31
N SER A 30 24.37 -67.94 6.74
CA SER A 30 23.54 -68.06 7.95
C SER A 30 23.66 -66.97 9.04
N GLY A 31 22.54 -66.30 9.29
CA GLY A 31 21.91 -66.28 10.62
C GLY A 31 22.60 -65.54 11.77
N ARG A 32 22.20 -64.28 11.98
CA ARG A 32 22.10 -63.66 13.32
C ARG A 32 20.79 -62.88 13.40
N PRO A 33 19.94 -63.07 14.42
CA PRO A 33 18.73 -62.28 14.58
C PRO A 33 19.10 -60.85 15.03
N PHE A 34 18.64 -59.84 14.29
CA PHE A 34 18.69 -58.46 14.75
C PHE A 34 17.67 -58.26 15.89
N PRO A 35 18.01 -57.55 16.98
CA PRO A 35 17.06 -57.29 18.05
C PRO A 35 16.00 -56.29 17.59
N ASN A 36 14.72 -56.62 17.81
CA ASN A 36 13.59 -55.73 17.54
C ASN A 36 13.77 -54.38 18.25
N HIS A 37 14.11 -53.34 17.48
CA HIS A 37 13.93 -51.96 17.90
C HIS A 37 12.57 -51.45 17.38
N PRO A 38 11.65 -50.99 18.25
CA PRO A 38 10.45 -50.33 17.78
C PRO A 38 10.82 -49.03 17.05
N HIS A 39 10.22 -48.80 15.88
CA HIS A 39 10.41 -47.57 15.13
C HIS A 39 9.89 -46.35 15.93
N PRO A 40 10.57 -45.20 15.89
CA PRO A 40 10.04 -43.98 16.49
C PRO A 40 8.74 -43.55 15.77
N PRO A 41 7.75 -42.99 16.50
CA PRO A 41 6.52 -42.50 15.88
C PRO A 41 6.81 -41.33 14.93
N PRO A 42 5.99 -41.14 13.88
CA PRO A 42 6.13 -40.00 12.98
C PRO A 42 5.91 -38.68 13.74
N PRO A 43 6.54 -37.57 13.30
CA PRO A 43 6.32 -36.27 13.90
C PRO A 43 4.86 -35.83 13.75
N PRO A 44 4.30 -35.06 14.71
CA PRO A 44 2.95 -34.54 14.59
C PRO A 44 2.83 -33.64 13.35
N PRO A 45 1.64 -33.55 12.73
CA PRO A 45 1.42 -32.66 11.60
C PRO A 45 1.70 -31.20 12.02
N PRO A 46 2.16 -30.33 11.10
CA PRO A 46 2.41 -28.94 11.41
C PRO A 46 1.10 -28.30 11.88
N GLN A 47 1.03 -27.95 13.17
CA GLN A 47 -0.09 -27.20 13.71
C GLN A 47 -0.23 -25.92 12.89
N SER A 48 -1.41 -25.71 12.31
CA SER A 48 -1.77 -24.50 11.60
C SER A 48 -1.75 -23.33 12.57
N ARG A 49 -0.57 -22.74 12.75
CA ARG A 49 -0.35 -21.63 13.68
C ARG A 49 -1.24 -20.48 13.23
N ALA A 50 -2.35 -20.28 13.93
CA ALA A 50 -3.27 -19.20 13.65
C ALA A 50 -2.47 -17.87 13.58
N PRO A 51 -2.79 -16.98 12.63
CA PRO A 51 -2.18 -15.65 12.64
C PRO A 51 -2.43 -15.03 14.02
N PRO A 52 -1.42 -14.37 14.63
CA PRO A 52 -1.62 -13.75 15.93
C PRO A 52 -2.80 -12.77 15.85
N PRO A 53 -3.62 -12.65 16.91
CA PRO A 53 -4.74 -11.72 16.89
C PRO A 53 -4.20 -10.32 16.60
N SER A 54 -4.65 -9.74 15.49
CA SER A 54 -4.28 -8.38 15.12
C SER A 54 -4.85 -7.44 16.19
N ILE A 55 -3.99 -6.98 17.10
CA ILE A 55 -4.35 -5.95 18.08
C ILE A 55 -4.89 -4.78 17.25
N PRO A 56 -6.17 -4.38 17.43
CA PRO A 56 -6.69 -3.23 16.75
C PRO A 56 -5.81 -2.05 17.16
N ARG A 57 -5.14 -1.42 16.19
CA ARG A 57 -4.52 -0.11 16.43
C ARG A 57 -5.63 0.77 17.03
N PRO A 58 -5.39 1.45 18.17
CA PRO A 58 -6.41 2.31 18.77
C PRO A 58 -6.85 3.30 17.70
N ARG A 59 -8.10 3.15 17.25
CA ARG A 59 -8.68 4.02 16.23
C ARG A 59 -8.95 5.36 16.89
N PHE A 60 -8.95 6.43 16.10
CA PHE A 60 -9.37 7.71 16.62
C PHE A 60 -10.83 7.62 17.08
N GLU A 61 -11.13 8.01 18.32
CA GLU A 61 -12.51 7.99 18.81
C GLU A 61 -13.35 9.08 18.12
N PRO A 62 -14.61 8.82 17.73
CA PRO A 62 -15.50 9.82 17.15
C PRO A 62 -15.64 11.04 18.06
N VAL A 63 -15.68 12.25 17.47
CA VAL A 63 -15.73 13.49 18.23
C VAL A 63 -17.17 13.91 18.47
N ASP A 64 -17.49 14.29 19.71
CA ASP A 64 -18.74 14.97 20.02
C ASP A 64 -18.70 16.39 19.44
N ARG A 65 -19.16 16.54 18.19
CA ARG A 65 -19.12 17.81 17.44
C ARG A 65 -20.02 18.91 18.03
N GLU A 66 -20.97 18.57 18.90
CA GLU A 66 -21.82 19.55 19.59
C GLU A 66 -21.10 20.18 20.80
N LYS A 67 -20.25 19.40 21.49
CA LYS A 67 -19.53 19.84 22.69
C LYS A 67 -18.07 20.24 22.42
N THR A 68 -17.52 19.87 21.27
CA THR A 68 -16.13 20.13 20.90
C THR A 68 -16.03 21.30 19.95
N CYS A 69 -15.23 22.33 20.28
CA CYS A 69 -14.95 23.43 19.36
C CYS A 69 -14.23 22.93 18.09
N PRO A 70 -14.66 23.31 16.87
CA PRO A 70 -13.99 22.91 15.65
C PRO A 70 -12.58 23.50 15.55
N LEU A 71 -11.69 22.77 14.89
CA LEU A 71 -10.37 23.24 14.49
C LEU A 71 -10.42 23.95 13.14
N LEU A 72 -9.55 24.94 12.96
CA LEU A 72 -9.30 25.58 11.66
C LEU A 72 -8.30 24.75 10.86
N LEU A 73 -8.73 24.20 9.74
CA LEU A 73 -7.90 23.48 8.77
C LEU A 73 -7.61 24.39 7.57
N ARG A 74 -6.33 24.61 7.28
CA ARG A 74 -5.88 25.31 6.06
C ARG A 74 -5.67 24.29 4.96
N VAL A 75 -6.45 24.40 3.89
CA VAL A 75 -6.43 23.50 2.74
C VAL A 75 -5.93 24.24 1.51
N PHE A 76 -4.90 23.74 0.86
CA PHE A 76 -4.35 24.28 -0.39
C PHE A 76 -4.73 23.35 -1.53
N THR A 77 -5.22 23.90 -2.64
CA THR A 77 -5.66 23.10 -3.80
C THR A 77 -4.80 23.37 -5.02
N LYS A 78 -4.51 22.33 -5.82
CA LYS A 78 -3.71 22.46 -7.04
C LYS A 78 -4.16 21.48 -8.12
N LEU A 79 -4.15 21.92 -9.37
CA LEU A 79 -4.49 21.08 -10.52
C LEU A 79 -3.27 20.31 -11.01
N GLY A 80 -3.44 19.03 -11.30
CA GLY A 80 -2.45 18.17 -11.96
C GLY A 80 -1.30 17.65 -11.07
N GLY A 81 -1.23 18.04 -9.81
CA GLY A 81 -0.21 17.56 -8.87
C GLY A 81 -0.22 18.29 -7.54
N HIS A 82 0.57 17.81 -6.59
CA HIS A 82 0.76 18.43 -5.28
C HIS A 82 1.62 19.71 -5.37
N HIS A 83 1.54 20.58 -4.36
CA HIS A 83 2.51 21.66 -4.17
C HIS A 83 3.90 21.11 -3.83
N SER A 84 4.94 21.92 -4.03
CA SER A 84 6.32 21.59 -3.65
C SER A 84 6.57 21.94 -2.18
N GLU A 85 7.58 21.33 -1.55
CA GLU A 85 7.92 21.62 -0.15
C GLU A 85 8.40 23.07 0.01
N GLU A 86 9.02 23.62 -1.03
CA GLU A 86 9.47 24.99 -1.17
C GLU A 86 8.33 26.01 -1.16
N ASP A 87 7.15 25.68 -1.71
CA ASP A 87 5.97 26.55 -1.74
C ASP A 87 5.47 26.88 -0.31
N PHE A 88 5.76 26.02 0.67
CA PHE A 88 5.38 26.20 2.08
C PHE A 88 6.54 26.65 2.98
N ALA A 89 7.77 26.71 2.46
CA ALA A 89 8.97 26.99 3.26
C ALA A 89 8.97 28.41 3.88
N VAL A 90 8.26 29.38 3.28
CA VAL A 90 8.17 30.76 3.77
C VAL A 90 6.74 31.08 4.21
N ARG A 91 6.53 31.08 5.53
CA ARG A 91 5.28 31.53 6.16
C ARG A 91 4.91 32.96 5.73
N GLY A 92 3.67 33.17 5.32
CA GLY A 92 3.18 34.38 4.67
C GLY A 92 3.37 34.43 3.15
N LYS A 93 3.92 33.37 2.54
CA LYS A 93 4.04 33.18 1.09
C LYS A 93 3.49 31.83 0.61
N GLU A 94 2.68 31.16 1.43
CA GLU A 94 1.98 29.94 1.02
C GLU A 94 1.10 30.19 -0.24
N PRO A 95 0.74 29.14 -1.00
CA PRO A 95 -0.09 29.27 -2.21
C PRO A 95 -1.39 30.03 -1.95
N LYS A 96 -1.78 30.88 -2.91
CA LYS A 96 -2.93 31.78 -2.76
C LYS A 96 -4.29 31.07 -2.77
N ASP A 97 -4.34 29.88 -3.34
CA ASP A 97 -5.53 29.04 -3.43
C ASP A 97 -5.78 28.28 -2.10
N GLU A 98 -5.73 29.03 -1.00
CA GLU A 98 -6.03 28.59 0.36
C GLU A 98 -7.54 28.62 0.62
N VAL A 99 -8.05 27.52 1.14
CA VAL A 99 -9.42 27.34 1.59
C VAL A 99 -9.38 27.02 3.08
N GLN A 100 -10.10 27.79 3.88
CA GLN A 100 -10.18 27.59 5.32
C GLN A 100 -11.45 26.82 5.67
N ILE A 101 -11.28 25.68 6.34
CA ILE A 101 -12.36 24.78 6.71
C ILE A 101 -12.42 24.65 8.24
N TYR A 102 -13.57 24.94 8.84
CA TYR A 102 -13.85 24.60 10.24
C TYR A 102 -14.34 23.15 10.31
N THR A 103 -13.61 22.30 11.04
CA THR A 103 -13.89 20.86 11.08
C THR A 103 -13.41 20.21 12.38
N TRP A 104 -13.41 18.88 12.46
CA TRP A 104 -12.95 18.12 13.61
C TRP A 104 -11.98 17.02 13.17
N LYS A 105 -11.26 16.41 14.12
CA LYS A 105 -10.31 15.33 13.82
C LYS A 105 -10.96 14.04 13.31
N ASP A 106 -12.26 13.84 13.55
CA ASP A 106 -13.01 12.70 12.99
C ASP A 106 -13.45 12.92 11.55
N ALA A 107 -13.21 14.11 10.97
CA ALA A 107 -13.60 14.42 9.59
C ALA A 107 -12.87 13.52 8.59
N THR A 108 -13.65 12.89 7.73
CA THR A 108 -13.18 11.94 6.73
C THR A 108 -12.59 12.62 5.51
N LEU A 109 -11.68 11.93 4.79
CA LEU A 109 -11.23 12.37 3.47
C LEU A 109 -12.41 12.58 2.51
N ARG A 110 -13.53 11.85 2.71
CA ARG A 110 -14.75 12.07 1.94
C ARG A 110 -15.48 13.38 2.27
N GLU A 111 -15.66 13.73 3.54
CA GLU A 111 -16.20 15.05 3.92
C GLU A 111 -15.35 16.18 3.32
N LEU A 112 -14.03 16.09 3.44
CA LEU A 112 -13.09 17.05 2.85
C LEU A 112 -13.19 17.11 1.31
N THR A 113 -13.41 15.96 0.66
CA THR A 113 -13.63 15.89 -0.79
C THR A 113 -14.90 16.61 -1.23
N ASP A 114 -15.99 16.48 -0.46
CA ASP A 114 -17.26 17.12 -0.79
C ASP A 114 -17.18 18.63 -0.54
N LEU A 115 -16.47 19.10 0.50
CA LEU A 115 -16.19 20.52 0.73
C LEU A 115 -15.27 21.15 -0.34
N VAL A 116 -14.18 20.47 -0.74
CA VAL A 116 -13.27 20.96 -1.81
C VAL A 116 -14.00 21.16 -3.14
N LYS A 117 -15.06 20.38 -3.43
CA LYS A 117 -15.89 20.61 -4.63
C LYS A 117 -16.65 21.92 -4.59
N GLU A 118 -17.04 22.41 -3.43
CA GLU A 118 -17.83 23.65 -3.34
C GLU A 118 -17.01 24.84 -3.86
N VAL A 119 -15.71 24.85 -3.52
CA VAL A 119 -14.74 25.90 -3.86
C VAL A 119 -13.98 25.67 -5.18
N ALA A 120 -13.68 24.42 -5.55
CA ALA A 120 -12.92 24.07 -6.76
C ALA A 120 -13.79 23.27 -7.76
N PRO A 121 -14.37 23.91 -8.80
CA PRO A 121 -15.23 23.25 -9.79
C PRO A 121 -14.58 22.06 -10.52
N GLU A 122 -13.25 22.08 -10.69
CA GLU A 122 -12.46 21.01 -11.30
C GLU A 122 -12.58 19.70 -10.53
N ALA A 123 -12.69 19.77 -9.20
CA ALA A 123 -12.92 18.62 -8.33
C ALA A 123 -14.32 17.99 -8.51
N ARG A 124 -15.22 18.57 -9.33
CA ARG A 124 -16.53 18.00 -9.70
C ARG A 124 -16.50 17.17 -10.99
N ARG A 125 -15.37 17.09 -11.70
CA ARG A 125 -15.27 16.31 -12.96
C ARG A 125 -15.50 14.82 -12.70
N ARG A 126 -16.22 14.12 -13.59
CA ARG A 126 -16.63 12.70 -13.38
C ARG A 126 -15.49 11.75 -13.02
N ASN A 127 -14.31 11.96 -13.59
CA ASN A 127 -13.15 11.10 -13.41
C ASN A 127 -12.07 11.70 -12.49
N ALA A 128 -12.31 12.90 -11.92
CA ALA A 128 -11.29 13.56 -11.13
C ALA A 128 -11.02 12.80 -9.81
N LYS A 129 -9.75 12.85 -9.40
CA LYS A 129 -9.25 12.24 -8.17
C LYS A 129 -8.68 13.35 -7.30
N LEU A 130 -8.92 13.24 -5.99
CA LEU A 130 -8.35 14.17 -5.03
C LEU A 130 -7.33 13.38 -4.22
N SER A 131 -6.05 13.69 -4.42
CA SER A 131 -4.97 13.15 -3.60
C SER A 131 -4.70 14.11 -2.45
N PHE A 132 -4.65 13.58 -1.24
CA PHE A 132 -4.49 14.34 0.00
C PHE A 132 -3.11 14.11 0.58
N ALA A 133 -2.46 15.19 1.01
CA ALA A 133 -1.19 15.15 1.72
C ALA A 133 -1.18 16.13 2.90
N PHE A 134 -0.58 15.74 4.02
CA PHE A 134 -0.29 16.67 5.11
C PHE A 134 1.04 17.36 4.85
N VAL A 135 1.08 18.66 5.12
CA VAL A 135 2.28 19.49 5.03
C VAL A 135 2.56 20.09 6.39
N TYR A 136 3.72 19.77 6.95
CA TYR A 136 4.10 20.11 8.32
C TYR A 136 5.63 20.24 8.45
N PRO A 137 6.15 20.99 9.44
CA PRO A 137 7.58 21.11 9.65
C PRO A 137 8.19 19.80 10.20
N ASP A 138 9.28 19.34 9.58
CA ASP A 138 10.14 18.29 10.12
C ASP A 138 10.87 18.74 11.41
N LYS A 139 11.55 17.80 12.08
CA LYS A 139 12.33 18.08 13.30
C LYS A 139 13.48 19.09 13.10
N ARG A 140 13.77 19.49 11.85
CA ARG A 140 14.79 20.46 11.45
C ARG A 140 14.17 21.79 11.01
N GLY A 141 12.86 21.96 11.14
CA GLY A 141 12.11 23.16 10.77
C GLY A 141 11.82 23.32 9.27
N ARG A 142 12.05 22.28 8.44
CA ARG A 142 11.74 22.31 7.00
C ARG A 142 10.39 21.66 6.77
N PHE A 143 9.51 22.31 6.01
CA PHE A 143 8.24 21.69 5.64
C PHE A 143 8.47 20.43 4.80
N VAL A 144 7.68 19.40 5.07
CA VAL A 144 7.67 18.14 4.32
C VAL A 144 6.25 17.75 3.93
N LEU A 145 6.10 17.08 2.79
CA LEU A 145 4.80 16.65 2.27
C LEU A 145 4.59 15.13 2.41
N LYS A 146 3.60 14.71 3.19
CA LYS A 146 3.23 13.31 3.46
C LYS A 146 1.87 13.00 2.83
N GLN A 147 1.85 12.27 1.71
CA GLN A 147 0.59 11.77 1.12
C GLN A 147 -0.12 10.79 2.10
N VAL A 148 -1.43 10.95 2.28
CA VAL A 148 -2.23 10.20 3.28
C VAL A 148 -3.38 9.36 2.70
N GLY A 149 -3.89 9.72 1.52
CA GLY A 149 -4.91 8.97 0.82
C GLY A 149 -5.38 9.64 -0.48
N MET A 150 -6.22 8.95 -1.25
CA MET A 150 -6.80 9.47 -2.48
C MET A 150 -8.27 9.07 -2.63
N THR A 151 -9.16 10.06 -2.71
CA THR A 151 -10.58 9.86 -3.02
C THR A 151 -10.84 10.11 -4.51
N HIS A 152 -12.10 10.01 -4.94
CA HIS A 152 -12.51 10.52 -6.26
C HIS A 152 -13.74 11.41 -6.13
N SER A 153 -13.92 12.29 -7.10
CA SER A 153 -15.03 13.24 -7.18
C SER A 153 -16.42 12.60 -7.09
N TYR A 154 -16.57 11.36 -7.58
CA TYR A 154 -17.79 10.59 -7.39
C TYR A 154 -17.49 9.39 -6.50
N GLY A 155 -18.13 9.37 -5.34
CA GLY A 155 -18.04 8.30 -4.35
C GLY A 155 -18.38 6.95 -4.95
N ASN A 156 -17.64 5.93 -4.55
CA ASN A 156 -17.92 4.54 -4.87
C ASN A 156 -17.59 3.74 -3.61
N GLY A 157 -18.56 3.01 -3.06
CA GLY A 157 -18.47 2.33 -1.76
C GLY A 157 -17.40 1.23 -1.66
N ARG A 158 -16.60 1.03 -2.71
CA ARG A 158 -15.44 0.14 -2.76
C ARG A 158 -14.10 0.82 -2.43
N ARG A 159 -14.07 2.14 -2.18
CA ARG A 159 -12.82 2.88 -1.91
C ARG A 159 -12.47 2.87 -0.42
N LEU A 160 -11.24 2.45 -0.13
CA LEU A 160 -10.71 2.28 1.23
C LEU A 160 -10.32 3.61 1.89
N ASP A 161 -10.02 4.64 1.09
CA ASP A 161 -9.52 5.93 1.60
C ASP A 161 -10.63 6.91 1.97
N ASP A 162 -11.81 6.83 1.33
CA ASP A 162 -12.95 7.72 1.57
C ASP A 162 -13.32 7.81 3.07
N GLY A 163 -13.23 6.71 3.81
CA GLY A 163 -13.60 6.61 5.23
C GLY A 163 -12.46 6.87 6.23
N LYS A 164 -11.25 7.26 5.80
CA LYS A 164 -10.16 7.60 6.72
C LYS A 164 -10.39 8.97 7.34
N ALA A 165 -10.38 9.07 8.67
CA ALA A 165 -10.45 10.36 9.36
C ALA A 165 -9.06 11.02 9.46
N LEU A 166 -9.03 12.36 9.63
CA LEU A 166 -7.79 13.09 9.92
C LEU A 166 -7.04 12.51 11.14
N GLY A 167 -7.77 12.16 12.20
CA GLY A 167 -7.23 11.58 13.42
C GLY A 167 -6.61 10.19 13.23
N ASP A 168 -7.14 9.37 12.31
CA ASP A 168 -6.56 8.06 11.95
C ASP A 168 -5.27 8.18 11.11
N LEU A 169 -4.99 9.37 10.58
CA LEU A 169 -3.86 9.67 9.68
C LEU A 169 -2.66 10.35 10.38
N ASP A 170 -2.72 10.45 11.71
CA ASP A 170 -1.80 11.18 12.60
C ASP A 170 -1.83 12.72 12.44
N PHE A 171 -2.96 13.31 12.03
CA PHE A 171 -3.10 14.77 11.87
C PHE A 171 -2.90 15.56 13.19
N GLN A 172 -2.04 16.58 13.15
CA GLN A 172 -1.82 17.52 14.24
C GLN A 172 -2.42 18.89 13.93
N ILE A 173 -2.90 19.58 14.97
CA ILE A 173 -3.48 20.92 14.82
C ILE A 173 -2.34 21.88 14.50
N GLY A 174 -2.38 22.50 13.32
CA GLY A 174 -1.30 23.32 12.77
C GLY A 174 -0.69 22.73 11.49
N ASP A 175 -0.89 21.45 11.22
CA ASP A 175 -0.56 20.85 9.92
C ASP A 175 -1.48 21.45 8.83
N TYR A 176 -0.93 21.64 7.64
CA TYR A 176 -1.69 22.04 6.46
C TYR A 176 -2.13 20.82 5.66
N LEU A 177 -3.21 20.95 4.89
CA LEU A 177 -3.68 19.93 3.96
C LEU A 177 -3.45 20.39 2.52
N ASP A 178 -2.64 19.66 1.75
CA ASP A 178 -2.48 19.87 0.31
C ASP A 178 -3.33 18.86 -0.47
N VAL A 179 -4.09 19.37 -1.45
CA VAL A 179 -5.06 18.60 -2.23
C VAL A 179 -4.79 18.75 -3.72
N ALA A 180 -4.22 17.71 -4.32
CA ALA A 180 -4.00 17.63 -5.75
C ALA A 180 -5.25 17.08 -6.46
N ILE A 181 -5.81 17.88 -7.38
CA ILE A 181 -6.94 17.52 -8.23
C ILE A 181 -6.39 16.98 -9.57
N LEU A 182 -6.57 15.68 -9.81
CA LEU A 182 -6.03 14.91 -10.94
C LEU A 182 -7.13 14.48 -11.92
#